data_AF-A0A318EPQ7-F1
#
_entry.id   AF-A0A318EPQ7-F1
#
_cell.length_a   1.000
_cell.length_b   1.000
_cell.length_c   1.000
_cell.angle_alpha   90.00
_cell.angle_beta   90.00
_cell.angle_gamma   90.00
#
_symmetry.space_group_name_H-M   'P 1'
#
loop_
_entity.id
_entity.type
_entity.pdbx_description
1 polymer ?
#
loop_
_entity_poly.entity_id
_entity_poly.type
_entity_poly.pdbx_seq_one_letter_code
_entity_poly.pdbx_strand_id
1 'polypeptide(L)' 'MKREILDVSVDQFFFPNNETDKSTQRRQLESLLDDISDKGLRIVTATAKEVKEVETEDK' A
#
# COMPACT_ATOMS: atom_id res chain seq x y z
N MET A 1 -27.12 27.64 -3.99
CA MET A 1 -26.07 27.92 -2.99
C MET A 1 -24.84 27.11 -3.38
N LYS A 2 -23.66 27.72 -3.34
CA LYS A 2 -22.41 27.24 -3.96
C LYS A 2 -21.82 26.00 -3.26
N ARG A 3 -21.39 25.04 -4.10
CA ARG A 3 -20.19 24.19 -4.06
C ARG A 3 -19.86 23.52 -2.71
N GLU A 4 -20.15 22.22 -2.65
CA GLU A 4 -19.48 21.26 -1.78
C GLU A 4 -18.00 21.25 -2.17
N ILE A 5 -17.19 21.94 -1.37
CA ILE A 5 -15.74 21.94 -1.44
C ILE A 5 -15.31 20.58 -0.90
N LEU A 6 -14.45 19.90 -1.67
CA LEU A 6 -13.99 18.53 -1.46
C LEU A 6 -13.76 18.22 0.02
N ASP A 7 -14.22 17.04 0.45
CA ASP A 7 -13.93 16.41 1.75
C ASP A 7 -12.45 15.99 1.83
N VAL A 8 -11.57 16.96 1.64
CA VAL A 8 -10.11 16.82 1.75
C VAL A 8 -9.74 17.33 3.13
N SER A 9 -9.15 16.44 3.92
CA SER A 9 -8.65 16.77 5.26
C SER A 9 -7.56 17.84 5.15
N VAL A 10 -7.65 18.86 6.01
CA VAL A 10 -6.69 19.97 6.09
C VAL A 10 -5.30 19.46 6.44
N ASP A 11 -5.21 18.38 7.21
CA ASP A 11 -3.96 17.72 7.56
C ASP A 11 -3.20 17.23 6.32
N GLN A 12 -3.88 16.79 5.25
CA GLN A 12 -3.23 16.32 4.01
C GLN A 12 -2.61 17.45 3.16
N PHE A 13 -3.04 18.71 3.36
CA PHE A 13 -2.48 19.86 2.64
C PHE A 13 -1.19 20.38 3.29
N PHE A 14 -1.11 20.37 4.62
CA PHE A 14 0.07 20.81 5.37
C PHE A 14 1.09 19.71 5.58
N PHE A 15 0.62 18.46 5.68
CA PHE A 15 1.45 17.28 5.72
C PHE A 15 1.14 16.49 4.44
N PRO A 16 1.82 16.79 3.31
CA PRO A 16 1.81 15.86 2.19
C PRO A 16 2.31 14.54 2.78
N ASN A 17 1.40 13.60 2.94
CA ASN A 17 1.73 12.29 3.46
C ASN A 17 2.88 11.81 2.57
N ASN A 18 4.05 11.57 3.14
CA ASN A 18 5.26 11.16 2.41
C ASN A 18 5.10 9.73 1.83
N GLU A 19 3.86 9.32 1.53
CA GLU A 19 3.45 8.16 0.75
C GLU A 19 3.67 8.36 -0.75
N THR A 20 4.40 9.39 -1.16
CA THR A 20 4.83 9.64 -2.53
C THR A 20 5.71 8.53 -3.12
N ASP A 21 6.00 7.46 -2.38
CA ASP A 21 6.82 6.32 -2.82
C ASP A 21 6.09 4.95 -2.82
N LYS A 22 4.79 4.93 -2.52
CA LYS A 22 3.97 3.71 -2.69
C LYS A 22 3.15 3.85 -3.96
N SER A 23 3.41 2.98 -4.94
CA SER A 23 2.55 2.89 -6.13
C SER A 23 1.10 2.63 -5.70
N THR A 24 0.13 3.08 -6.50
CA THR A 24 -1.30 2.79 -6.28
C THR A 24 -1.54 1.30 -6.01
N GLN A 25 -0.76 0.43 -6.66
CA GLN A 25 -0.76 -1.01 -6.46
C GLN A 25 -0.32 -1.44 -5.05
N ARG A 26 0.71 -0.81 -4.45
CA ARG A 26 1.12 -1.12 -3.06
C ARG A 26 0.02 -0.78 -2.05
N ARG A 27 -0.65 0.36 -2.22
CA ARG A 27 -1.75 0.79 -1.31
C ARG A 27 -2.97 -0.14 -1.45
N GLN A 28 -3.30 -0.55 -2.66
CA GLN A 28 -4.34 -1.56 -2.91
C GLN A 28 -4.00 -2.91 -2.28
N LEU A 29 -2.74 -3.33 -2.37
CA LEU A 29 -2.28 -4.54 -1.73
C LEU A 29 -2.37 -4.45 -0.20
N GLU A 30 -1.97 -3.34 0.42
CA GLU A 30 -2.09 -3.15 1.88
C GLU A 30 -3.53 -3.30 2.35
N SER A 31 -4.49 -2.68 1.66
CA SER A 31 -5.91 -2.85 1.99
C SER A 31 -6.40 -4.30 1.86
N LEU A 32 -5.80 -5.11 0.98
CA LEU A 32 -6.11 -6.53 0.87
C LEU A 32 -5.48 -7.35 2.00
N LEU A 33 -4.39 -6.88 2.60
CA LEU A 33 -3.71 -7.57 3.70
C LEU A 33 -4.41 -7.38 5.05
N ASP A 34 -5.12 -6.26 5.24
CA ASP A 34 -5.83 -5.92 6.49
C ASP A 34 -6.87 -6.96 6.91
N ASP A 35 -7.51 -7.61 5.93
CA ASP A 35 -8.56 -8.62 6.15
C ASP A 35 -8.01 -10.07 6.22
N ILE A 36 -6.69 -10.28 6.09
CA ILE A 36 -6.08 -11.61 6.03
C ILE A 36 -5.62 -12.08 7.42
N SER A 37 -5.95 -13.34 7.76
CA SER A 37 -5.46 -13.98 8.99
C SER A 37 -3.93 -14.16 9.03
N ASP A 38 -3.34 -14.27 10.22
CA ASP A 38 -1.90 -14.51 10.41
C ASP A 38 -1.33 -15.69 9.59
N LYS A 39 -2.13 -16.76 9.44
CA LYS A 39 -1.76 -17.92 8.61
C LYS A 39 -1.65 -17.54 7.13
N GLY A 40 -2.56 -16.71 6.65
CA GLY A 40 -2.53 -16.17 5.28
C GLY A 40 -1.37 -15.20 5.09
N LEU A 41 -1.11 -14.31 6.05
CA LEU A 41 0.03 -13.39 6.01
C LEU A 41 1.37 -14.13 5.95
N ARG A 42 1.50 -15.26 6.64
CA ARG A 42 2.70 -16.11 6.55
C ARG A 42 2.92 -16.66 5.14
N ILE A 43 1.85 -17.04 4.44
CA ILE A 43 1.93 -17.53 3.06
C ILE A 43 2.31 -16.37 2.12
N VAL A 44 1.63 -15.22 2.21
CA VAL A 44 1.93 -14.05 1.39
C VAL A 44 3.38 -13.59 1.58
N THR A 45 3.86 -13.61 2.82
CA THR A 45 5.26 -13.27 3.14
C THR A 45 6.25 -14.24 2.49
N ALA A 46 5.97 -15.55 2.54
CA ALA A 46 6.83 -16.56 1.90
C ALA A 46 6.88 -16.35 0.38
N THR A 47 5.73 -16.11 -0.27
CA THR A 47 5.66 -15.82 -1.70
C THR A 47 6.40 -14.54 -2.07
N ALA A 48 6.22 -13.45 -1.31
CA ALA A 48 6.91 -12.19 -1.57
C ALA A 48 8.43 -12.32 -1.42
N LYS A 49 8.90 -13.17 -0.49
CA LYS A 49 10.31 -13.48 -0.33
C LYS A 49 10.88 -14.23 -1.54
N GLU A 50 10.19 -15.26 -2.00
CA GLU A 50 10.59 -16.03 -3.19
C GLU A 50 10.69 -15.15 -4.44
N VAL A 51 9.68 -14.29 -4.67
CA VAL A 51 9.67 -13.35 -5.82
C VAL A 51 10.89 -12.43 -5.77
N LYS A 52 11.20 -11.89 -4.59
CA LYS A 52 12.36 -11.02 -4.42
C LYS A 52 13.67 -11.77 -4.68
N GLU A 53 13.78 -13.01 -4.22
CA GLU A 53 14.97 -13.85 -4.46
C GLU A 53 15.19 -14.06 -5.96
N VAL A 54 14.16 -14.48 -6.71
CA VAL A 54 14.20 -14.64 -8.18
C VAL A 54 14.60 -13.35 -8.89
N GLU A 55 13.99 -12.21 -8.55
CA GLU A 55 14.32 -10.91 -9.16
C GLU A 55 15.77 -10.46 -8.90
N THR A 56 16.40 -10.99 -7.85
CA THR A 56 17.81 -10.72 -7.51
C THR A 56 18.79 -11.75 -8.07
N GLU A 57 18.35 -12.97 -8.35
CA GLU A 57 19.17 -14.02 -8.96
C GLU A 57 19.39 -13.80 -10.47
N ASP A 58 18.45 -13.15 -11.15
CA ASP A 58 18.56 -12.80 -12.57
C ASP A 58 19.43 -11.54 -12.86
N LYS A 59 20.13 -11.00 -11.85
CA LYS A 59 21.05 -9.85 -11.95
C LYS A 59 22.50 -10.22 -11.70
#